data_AF-A0A2N2B6S7-F1
#
_entry.id   AF-A0A2N2B6S7-F1
#
_cell.length_a   1.000
_cell.length_b   1.000
_cell.length_c   1.000
_cell.angle_alpha   90.00
_cell.angle_beta   90.00
_cell.angle_gamma   90.00
#
_symmetry.space_group_name_H-M   'P 1'
#
loop_
_entity.id
_entity.type
_entity.pdbx_description
1 polymer ?
#
loop_
_entity_poly.entity_id
_entity_poly.type
_entity_poly.pdbx_seq_one_letter_code
_entity_poly.pdbx_strand_id
1 'polypeptide(L)'
;MLYLHHYFQSDSDAMMNRVVDFFWEYQRFDDGDFITPKEFPYHKNQSCYGKHTCYWGVVKLLKGLSFIPVEKRSDKAKLLLQRCIDFVLKHEVCYSSHSPSEFLHPKISPLTFPNMYRGDFLEILWLLKREHVVVPQMQRAIELLKEKMDQDGTFPLESPIVNLTIPIGKGEKGRTLVTHRARMVLEKTF
;
A
#
# COMPACT_ATOMS: atom_id res chain seq x y z
N MET A 1 4.63 -11.12 -3.35
CA MET A 1 5.26 -11.79 -4.51
C MET A 1 4.32 -11.94 -5.70
N LEU A 2 2.98 -11.80 -5.57
CA LEU A 2 2.02 -11.86 -6.69
C LEU A 2 2.43 -11.05 -7.92
N TYR A 3 2.88 -9.79 -7.72
CA TYR A 3 3.31 -8.94 -8.82
C TYR A 3 4.54 -9.45 -9.60
N LEU A 4 5.39 -10.30 -8.99
CA LEU A 4 6.56 -10.85 -9.66
C LEU A 4 6.21 -11.91 -10.69
N HIS A 5 5.11 -12.65 -10.51
CA HIS A 5 4.66 -13.62 -11.51
C HIS A 5 4.31 -12.96 -12.83
N HIS A 6 3.66 -11.80 -12.77
CA HIS A 6 3.39 -11.00 -13.96
C HIS A 6 4.62 -10.27 -14.48
N TYR A 7 5.45 -9.73 -13.59
CA TYR A 7 6.68 -9.05 -13.99
C TYR A 7 7.64 -9.99 -14.76
N PHE A 8 7.75 -11.25 -14.33
CA PHE A 8 8.62 -12.25 -14.97
C PHE A 8 7.88 -13.17 -15.96
N GLN A 9 6.61 -12.90 -16.27
CA GLN A 9 5.81 -13.70 -17.20
C GLN A 9 5.81 -15.21 -16.88
N SER A 10 5.76 -15.57 -15.60
CA SER A 10 5.64 -16.98 -15.22
C SER A 10 4.19 -17.43 -15.40
N ASP A 11 3.93 -18.26 -16.41
CA ASP A 11 2.60 -18.77 -16.77
C ASP A 11 2.06 -19.78 -15.74
N SER A 12 1.55 -19.29 -14.62
CA SER A 12 0.73 -20.14 -13.76
C SER A 12 -0.43 -19.38 -13.16
N ASP A 13 -1.46 -19.15 -13.98
CA ASP A 13 -2.77 -18.68 -13.54
C ASP A 13 -3.30 -19.56 -12.38
N ALA A 14 -3.00 -20.86 -12.40
CA ALA A 14 -3.32 -21.78 -11.30
C ALA A 14 -2.64 -21.41 -9.97
N MET A 15 -1.36 -21.04 -9.99
CA MET A 15 -0.66 -20.58 -8.77
C MET A 15 -1.19 -19.23 -8.32
N MET A 16 -1.42 -18.29 -9.23
CA MET A 16 -2.02 -17.00 -8.92
C MET A 16 -3.37 -17.17 -8.23
N ASN A 17 -4.25 -18.00 -8.79
CA ASN A 17 -5.56 -18.28 -8.22
C ASN A 17 -5.45 -18.92 -6.84
N ARG A 18 -4.53 -19.87 -6.60
CA ARG A 18 -4.30 -20.43 -5.27
C ARG A 18 -3.86 -19.39 -4.24
N VAL A 19 -3.03 -18.43 -4.64
CA VAL A 19 -2.62 -17.34 -3.75
C VAL A 19 -3.79 -16.40 -3.46
N VAL A 20 -4.59 -16.06 -4.48
CA VAL A 20 -5.82 -15.26 -4.29
C VAL A 20 -6.80 -15.98 -3.38
N ASP A 21 -7.00 -17.29 -3.56
CA ASP A 21 -7.87 -18.12 -2.74
C ASP A 21 -7.42 -18.13 -1.27
N PHE A 22 -6.11 -18.22 -1.03
CA PHE A 22 -5.55 -18.14 0.31
C PHE A 22 -5.88 -16.80 0.99
N PHE A 23 -5.65 -15.67 0.31
CA PHE A 23 -5.97 -14.37 0.90
C PHE A 23 -7.47 -14.11 0.97
N TRP A 24 -8.26 -14.65 0.04
CA TRP A 24 -9.72 -14.57 0.10
C TRP A 24 -10.26 -15.21 1.38
N GLU A 25 -9.71 -16.36 1.76
CA GLU A 25 -10.13 -17.11 2.94
C GLU A 25 -9.62 -16.49 4.25
N TYR A 26 -8.37 -16.00 4.26
CA TYR A 26 -7.68 -15.70 5.52
C TYR A 26 -7.28 -14.23 5.73
N GLN A 27 -7.40 -13.36 4.72
CA GLN A 27 -7.11 -11.94 4.91
C GLN A 27 -8.20 -11.30 5.78
N ARG A 28 -7.78 -10.74 6.90
CA ARG A 28 -8.63 -9.91 7.76
C ARG A 28 -8.71 -8.47 7.25
N PHE A 29 -9.83 -7.82 7.57
CA PHE A 29 -10.08 -6.39 7.31
C PHE A 29 -10.76 -5.71 8.51
N ASP A 30 -10.64 -6.30 9.70
CA ASP A 30 -11.17 -5.70 10.92
C ASP A 30 -10.22 -4.63 11.50
N ASP A 31 -10.79 -3.80 12.35
CA ASP A 31 -10.12 -2.68 12.98
C ASP A 31 -10.21 -2.78 14.51
N GLY A 32 -10.00 -4.00 15.04
CA GLY A 32 -9.89 -4.25 16.49
C GLY A 32 -10.90 -5.25 17.04
N ASP A 33 -11.95 -5.58 16.30
CA ASP A 33 -13.08 -6.39 16.78
C ASP A 33 -12.87 -7.89 16.56
N PHE A 34 -11.88 -8.30 15.75
CA PHE A 34 -11.66 -9.70 15.43
C PHE A 34 -10.73 -10.38 16.43
N ILE A 35 -11.18 -11.52 16.95
CA ILE A 35 -10.37 -12.37 17.84
C ILE A 35 -9.52 -13.31 16.97
N THR A 36 -8.22 -13.04 16.86
CA THR A 36 -7.30 -13.87 16.09
C THR A 36 -7.26 -15.32 16.62
N PRO A 37 -7.59 -16.32 15.78
CA PRO A 37 -7.35 -17.72 16.12
C PRO A 37 -5.84 -18.01 16.28
N LYS A 38 -5.50 -19.12 16.95
CA LYS A 38 -4.10 -19.54 17.14
C LYS A 38 -3.63 -20.54 16.07
N GLU A 39 -4.57 -21.02 15.27
CA GLU A 39 -4.39 -22.00 14.22
C GLU A 39 -3.85 -21.35 12.93
N PHE A 40 -3.27 -22.18 12.06
CA PHE A 40 -2.83 -21.75 10.73
C PHE A 40 -3.98 -21.07 9.95
N PRO A 41 -3.72 -19.99 9.19
CA PRO A 41 -2.41 -19.36 8.95
C PRO A 41 -2.04 -18.25 9.95
N TYR A 42 -2.83 -18.08 11.00
CA TYR A 42 -2.56 -17.10 12.04
C TYR A 42 -1.42 -17.59 12.94
N HIS A 43 -0.51 -16.68 13.29
CA HIS A 43 0.69 -17.02 14.05
C HIS A 43 0.86 -16.08 15.24
N LYS A 44 1.78 -16.44 16.14
CA LYS A 44 2.08 -15.68 17.36
C LYS A 44 2.64 -14.26 17.10
N ASN A 45 2.99 -13.91 15.86
CA ASN A 45 3.49 -12.58 15.52
C ASN A 45 2.37 -11.53 15.62
N GLN A 46 2.31 -10.85 16.75
CA GLN A 46 1.31 -9.80 17.02
C GLN A 46 1.46 -8.57 16.12
N SER A 47 2.59 -8.39 15.43
CA SER A 47 2.73 -7.29 14.45
C SER A 47 1.82 -7.48 13.24
N CYS A 48 1.51 -8.73 12.90
CA CYS A 48 0.64 -9.08 11.76
C CYS A 48 -0.73 -9.61 12.19
N TYR A 49 -0.79 -10.28 13.35
CA TYR A 49 -1.96 -11.01 13.84
C TYR A 49 -2.43 -10.51 15.21
N GLY A 50 -2.15 -9.24 15.52
CA GLY A 50 -2.56 -8.58 16.74
C GLY A 50 -4.06 -8.26 16.77
N LYS A 51 -4.43 -7.28 17.60
CA LYS A 51 -5.82 -6.85 17.78
C LYS A 51 -6.43 -6.32 16.49
N HIS A 52 -5.69 -5.51 15.75
CA HIS A 52 -6.13 -4.92 14.48
C HIS A 52 -5.49 -5.66 13.31
N THR A 53 -6.16 -5.61 12.15
CA THR A 53 -5.55 -6.03 10.89
C THR A 53 -4.26 -5.24 10.64
N CYS A 54 -3.20 -5.95 10.24
CA CYS A 54 -1.95 -5.30 9.87
C CYS A 54 -2.13 -4.42 8.64
N TYR A 55 -2.06 -3.10 8.84
CA TYR A 55 -2.24 -2.12 7.77
C TYR A 55 -1.25 -2.33 6.60
N TRP A 56 0.02 -2.59 6.91
CA TRP A 56 1.04 -2.88 5.89
C TRP A 56 0.75 -4.16 5.13
N GLY A 57 0.21 -5.19 5.78
CA GLY A 57 -0.21 -6.42 5.11
C GLY A 57 -1.27 -6.15 4.04
N VAL A 58 -2.28 -5.35 4.37
CA VAL A 58 -3.33 -4.93 3.44
C VAL A 58 -2.75 -4.11 2.28
N VAL A 59 -1.88 -3.13 2.55
CA VAL A 59 -1.23 -2.33 1.48
C VAL A 59 -0.39 -3.20 0.55
N LYS A 60 0.31 -4.22 1.05
CA LYS A 60 1.08 -5.14 0.19
C LYS A 60 0.20 -6.12 -0.58
N LEU A 61 -0.92 -6.54 -0.02
CA LEU A 61 -1.92 -7.31 -0.73
C LEU A 61 -2.56 -6.47 -1.85
N LEU A 62 -2.98 -5.24 -1.55
CA LEU A 62 -3.45 -4.24 -2.51
C LEU A 62 -2.47 -4.12 -3.68
N LYS A 63 -1.19 -3.84 -3.39
CA LYS A 63 -0.13 -3.77 -4.40
C LYS A 63 0.00 -5.05 -5.22
N GLY A 64 -0.07 -6.21 -4.59
CA GLY A 64 0.01 -7.49 -5.29
C GLY A 64 -1.13 -7.67 -6.29
N LEU A 65 -2.37 -7.39 -5.86
CA LEU A 65 -3.58 -7.53 -6.66
C LEU A 65 -3.66 -6.47 -7.78
N SER A 66 -3.27 -5.23 -7.49
CA SER A 66 -3.24 -4.13 -8.47
C SER A 66 -2.30 -4.37 -9.65
N PHE A 67 -1.31 -5.24 -9.48
CA PHE A 67 -0.36 -5.61 -10.54
C PHE A 67 -0.79 -6.83 -11.35
N ILE A 68 -1.89 -7.49 -10.98
CA ILE A 68 -2.55 -8.48 -11.84
C ILE A 68 -3.21 -7.73 -13.00
N PRO A 69 -2.93 -8.08 -14.28
CA PRO A 69 -3.61 -7.49 -15.43
C PRO A 69 -5.12 -7.60 -15.28
N VAL A 70 -5.86 -6.54 -15.60
CA VAL A 70 -7.31 -6.42 -15.30
C VAL A 70 -8.09 -7.61 -15.88
N GLU A 71 -7.75 -8.01 -17.10
CA GLU A 71 -8.31 -9.13 -17.84
C GLU A 71 -7.98 -10.51 -17.24
N LYS A 72 -6.94 -10.60 -16.41
CA LYS A 72 -6.52 -11.84 -15.71
C LYS A 72 -7.03 -11.92 -14.27
N ARG A 73 -7.69 -10.89 -13.74
CA ARG A 73 -8.21 -10.90 -12.37
C ARG A 73 -9.42 -11.82 -12.27
N SER A 74 -9.32 -12.86 -11.44
CA SER A 74 -10.49 -13.65 -11.03
C SER A 74 -11.47 -12.81 -10.21
N ASP A 75 -12.72 -13.26 -10.07
CA ASP A 75 -13.73 -12.50 -9.31
C ASP A 75 -13.35 -12.35 -7.84
N LYS A 76 -12.74 -13.39 -7.25
CA LYS A 76 -12.15 -13.30 -5.90
C LYS A 76 -11.05 -12.23 -5.84
N ALA A 77 -10.19 -12.12 -6.86
CA ALA A 77 -9.15 -11.10 -6.88
C ALA A 77 -9.75 -9.68 -6.94
N LYS A 78 -10.80 -9.47 -7.75
CA LYS A 78 -11.51 -8.19 -7.84
C LYS A 78 -12.17 -7.80 -6.51
N LEU A 79 -12.89 -8.73 -5.88
CA LEU A 79 -13.56 -8.49 -4.60
C LEU A 79 -12.55 -8.25 -3.48
N LEU A 80 -11.46 -9.03 -3.45
CA LEU A 80 -10.40 -8.86 -2.46
C LEU A 80 -9.66 -7.53 -2.64
N LEU A 81 -9.43 -7.10 -3.88
CA LEU A 81 -8.87 -5.79 -4.21
C LEU A 81 -9.78 -4.68 -3.70
N GLN A 82 -11.09 -4.77 -3.93
CA GLN A 82 -12.06 -3.81 -3.42
C GLN A 82 -12.03 -3.74 -1.89
N ARG A 83 -12.01 -4.88 -1.20
CA ARG A 83 -11.88 -4.92 0.27
C ARG A 83 -10.60 -4.23 0.77
N CYS A 84 -9.49 -4.38 0.05
CA CYS A 84 -8.26 -3.66 0.38
C CYS A 84 -8.41 -2.14 0.19
N ILE A 85 -9.05 -1.71 -0.90
CA ILE A 85 -9.35 -0.30 -1.17
C ILE A 85 -10.24 0.27 -0.06
N ASP A 86 -11.34 -0.39 0.27
CA ASP A 86 -12.27 0.05 1.31
C ASP A 86 -11.57 0.19 2.67
N PHE A 87 -10.70 -0.77 3.00
CA PHE A 87 -9.93 -0.74 4.24
C PHE A 87 -8.96 0.45 4.28
N VAL A 88 -8.17 0.71 3.22
CA VAL A 88 -7.26 1.86 3.23
C VAL A 88 -8.02 3.20 3.24
N LEU A 89 -9.19 3.26 2.61
CA LEU A 89 -10.05 4.45 2.59
C LEU A 89 -10.75 4.70 3.94
N LYS A 90 -11.09 3.65 4.70
CA LYS A 90 -11.56 3.78 6.09
C LYS A 90 -10.55 4.55 6.96
N HIS A 91 -9.28 4.42 6.65
CA HIS A 91 -8.17 5.11 7.32
C HIS A 91 -7.76 6.42 6.63
N GLU A 92 -8.59 6.96 5.72
CA GLU A 92 -8.25 8.15 4.92
C GLU A 92 -6.81 8.09 4.38
N VAL A 93 -6.41 6.90 3.87
CA VAL A 93 -5.06 6.57 3.37
C VAL A 93 -3.98 6.43 4.44
N CYS A 94 -3.90 7.30 5.45
CA CYS A 94 -2.80 7.24 6.43
C CYS A 94 -3.16 7.65 7.87
N TYR A 95 -4.43 7.95 8.13
CA TYR A 95 -4.92 8.43 9.41
C TYR A 95 -5.57 7.33 10.23
N SER A 96 -5.64 7.52 11.54
CA SER A 96 -6.31 6.60 12.44
C SER A 96 -7.83 6.79 12.32
N SER A 97 -8.56 5.67 12.19
CA SER A 97 -10.02 5.63 12.23
C SER A 97 -10.57 5.90 13.64
N HIS A 98 -9.79 5.60 14.68
CA HIS A 98 -10.15 5.80 16.10
C HIS A 98 -9.72 7.18 16.63
N SER A 99 -8.64 7.74 16.06
CA SER A 99 -8.09 9.06 16.41
C SER A 99 -7.86 9.89 15.13
N PRO A 100 -8.91 10.50 14.55
CA PRO A 100 -8.82 11.12 13.22
C PRO A 100 -7.71 12.18 13.07
N SER A 101 -7.29 12.85 14.15
CA SER A 101 -6.19 13.83 14.13
C SER A 101 -4.80 13.21 14.01
N GLU A 102 -4.66 11.89 14.15
CA GLU A 102 -3.38 11.19 14.24
C GLU A 102 -3.12 10.30 13.01
N PHE A 103 -1.84 10.04 12.73
CA PHE A 103 -1.45 9.01 11.77
C PHE A 103 -1.61 7.62 12.39
N LEU A 104 -2.01 6.64 11.58
CA LEU A 104 -2.14 5.24 12.03
C LEU A 104 -0.79 4.60 12.42
N HIS A 105 0.33 5.17 11.96
CA HIS A 105 1.67 4.74 12.32
C HIS A 105 2.66 5.89 12.09
N PRO A 106 3.61 6.16 13.01
CA PRO A 106 4.50 7.34 12.93
C PRO A 106 5.37 7.39 11.66
N LYS A 107 5.68 6.23 11.07
CA LYS A 107 6.49 6.13 9.84
C LYS A 107 5.70 6.19 8.53
N ILE A 108 4.37 6.38 8.55
CA ILE A 108 3.57 6.40 7.31
C ILE A 108 3.65 7.76 6.57
N SER A 109 3.83 8.85 7.31
CA SER A 109 3.83 10.22 6.79
C SER A 109 5.14 10.62 6.08
N PRO A 110 6.35 10.25 6.57
CA PRO A 110 7.58 10.57 5.86
C PRO A 110 7.69 9.84 4.51
N LEU A 111 7.96 10.58 3.43
CA LEU A 111 8.20 10.05 2.09
C LEU A 111 9.43 9.13 2.09
N THR A 112 9.26 7.92 1.57
CA THR A 112 10.26 6.85 1.55
C THR A 112 10.35 6.16 0.20
N PHE A 113 11.55 5.67 -0.11
CA PHE A 113 11.81 4.86 -1.30
C PHE A 113 13.06 3.99 -1.08
N PRO A 114 13.06 2.71 -1.52
CA PRO A 114 11.91 1.96 -2.03
C PRO A 114 10.93 1.61 -0.90
N ASN A 115 9.66 1.40 -1.22
CA ASN A 115 8.70 0.90 -0.22
C ASN A 115 8.93 -0.60 0.01
N MET A 116 9.61 -0.92 1.11
CA MET A 116 9.89 -2.30 1.55
C MET A 116 8.67 -2.90 2.25
N TYR A 117 8.84 -3.71 3.30
CA TYR A 117 7.70 -4.26 4.06
C TYR A 117 6.82 -3.16 4.68
N ARG A 118 7.43 -2.04 5.09
CA ARG A 118 6.75 -0.77 5.38
C ARG A 118 6.83 0.14 4.16
N GLY A 119 5.75 0.88 3.92
CA GLY A 119 5.69 1.92 2.91
C GLY A 119 5.46 3.30 3.54
N ASP A 120 4.90 4.18 2.74
CA ASP A 120 4.41 5.51 3.11
C ASP A 120 3.03 5.74 2.50
N PHE A 121 2.40 6.85 2.84
CA PHE A 121 1.11 7.24 2.29
C PHE A 121 1.17 7.49 0.76
N LEU A 122 2.34 7.87 0.22
CA LEU A 122 2.53 8.06 -1.22
C LEU A 122 2.42 6.74 -2.00
N GLU A 123 2.93 5.62 -1.48
CA GLU A 123 2.70 4.29 -2.06
C GLU A 123 1.21 4.00 -2.19
N ILE A 124 0.42 4.33 -1.17
CA ILE A 124 -1.01 4.01 -1.12
C ILE A 124 -1.78 4.90 -2.10
N LEU A 125 -1.53 6.21 -2.12
CA LEU A 125 -2.13 7.11 -3.11
C LEU A 125 -1.81 6.67 -4.55
N TRP A 126 -0.58 6.23 -4.80
CA TRP A 126 -0.18 5.72 -6.10
C TRP A 126 -0.90 4.42 -6.47
N LEU A 127 -1.12 3.51 -5.53
CA LEU A 127 -1.92 2.29 -5.75
C LEU A 127 -3.39 2.62 -6.03
N LEU A 128 -3.98 3.55 -5.28
CA LEU A 128 -5.36 4.00 -5.51
C LEU A 128 -5.50 4.65 -6.90
N LYS A 129 -4.54 5.50 -7.28
CA LYS A 129 -4.49 6.10 -8.61
C LYS A 129 -4.39 5.05 -9.71
N ARG A 130 -3.56 4.03 -9.54
CA ARG A 130 -3.41 2.90 -10.47
C ARG A 130 -4.73 2.12 -10.67
N GLU A 131 -5.53 2.00 -9.62
CA GLU A 131 -6.86 1.37 -9.68
C GLU A 131 -7.98 2.37 -10.03
N HIS A 132 -7.62 3.56 -10.52
CA HIS A 132 -8.55 4.62 -10.93
C HIS A 132 -9.52 5.06 -9.81
N VAL A 133 -9.11 4.93 -8.54
CA VAL A 133 -9.92 5.35 -7.39
C VAL A 133 -9.74 6.85 -7.16
N VAL A 134 -10.85 7.58 -7.20
CA VAL A 134 -10.93 8.99 -6.80
C VAL A 134 -12.15 9.21 -5.94
N VAL A 135 -11.94 9.39 -4.65
CA VAL A 135 -13.01 9.59 -3.68
C VAL A 135 -12.60 10.64 -2.63
N PRO A 136 -13.56 11.32 -1.96
CA PRO A 136 -13.26 12.38 -0.99
C PRO A 136 -12.33 11.96 0.15
N GLN A 137 -12.37 10.69 0.58
CA GLN A 137 -11.53 10.17 1.67
C GLN A 137 -10.02 10.25 1.39
N MET A 138 -9.62 10.44 0.13
CA MET A 138 -8.22 10.60 -0.26
C MET A 138 -7.73 12.04 -0.12
N GLN A 139 -8.65 13.01 -0.07
CA GLN A 139 -8.34 14.43 -0.23
C GLN A 139 -7.33 14.93 0.80
N ARG A 140 -7.51 14.53 2.06
CA ARG A 140 -6.62 14.91 3.15
C ARG A 140 -5.19 14.41 2.95
N ALA A 141 -5.01 13.18 2.48
CA ALA A 141 -3.70 12.64 2.17
C ALA A 141 -3.08 13.28 0.91
N ILE A 142 -3.91 13.69 -0.06
CA ILE A 142 -3.46 14.47 -1.23
C ILE A 142 -2.98 15.87 -0.81
N GLU A 143 -3.66 16.51 0.15
CA GLU A 143 -3.23 17.78 0.74
C GLU A 143 -1.91 17.64 1.48
N LEU A 144 -1.77 16.60 2.32
CA LEU A 144 -0.50 16.24 2.95
C LEU A 144 0.63 16.03 1.93
N LEU A 145 0.34 15.43 0.77
CA LEU A 145 1.32 15.31 -0.30
C LEU A 145 1.73 16.69 -0.81
N LYS A 146 0.77 17.55 -1.16
CA LYS A 146 1.03 18.90 -1.68
C LYS A 146 1.82 19.76 -0.70
N GLU A 147 1.56 19.64 0.59
CA GLU A 147 2.31 20.34 1.65
C GLU A 147 3.79 19.93 1.70
N LYS A 148 4.12 18.71 1.27
CA LYS A 148 5.50 18.20 1.21
C LYS A 148 6.22 18.55 -0.09
N MET A 149 5.57 19.26 -1.00
CA MET A 149 6.17 19.69 -2.26
C MET A 149 7.09 20.89 -2.02
N ASP A 150 8.33 20.81 -2.48
CA ASP A 150 9.28 21.92 -2.45
C ASP A 150 8.87 23.01 -3.46
N GLN A 151 9.45 24.21 -3.30
CA GLN A 151 9.17 25.38 -4.18
C GLN A 151 9.45 25.11 -5.67
N ASP A 152 10.37 24.18 -5.97
CA ASP A 152 10.73 23.77 -7.33
C ASP A 152 9.81 22.67 -7.91
N GLY A 153 8.74 22.30 -7.20
CA GLY A 153 7.79 21.28 -7.63
C GLY A 153 8.33 19.85 -7.55
N THR A 154 9.33 19.62 -6.69
CA THR A 154 9.88 18.29 -6.41
C THR A 154 9.57 17.86 -4.97
N PHE A 155 9.90 16.62 -4.63
CA PHE A 155 9.57 16.02 -3.35
C PHE A 155 10.83 15.40 -2.71
N PRO A 156 11.12 15.69 -1.44
CA PRO A 156 12.30 15.17 -0.76
C PRO A 156 12.13 13.69 -0.39
N LEU A 157 13.25 12.96 -0.32
CA LEU A 157 13.29 11.67 0.36
C LEU A 157 13.51 11.88 1.86
N GLU A 158 12.43 11.89 2.64
CA GLU A 158 12.46 12.19 4.07
C GLU A 158 13.01 11.02 4.90
N SER A 159 12.64 9.78 4.53
CA SER A 159 13.03 8.55 5.24
C SER A 159 13.70 7.55 4.29
N PRO A 160 15.02 7.61 4.10
CA PRO A 160 15.74 6.64 3.27
C PRO A 160 15.81 5.27 3.93
N ILE A 161 15.77 4.21 3.11
CA ILE A 161 16.05 2.85 3.58
C ILE A 161 17.55 2.70 3.81
N VAL A 162 17.93 2.27 5.01
CA VAL A 162 19.31 1.96 5.39
C VAL A 162 19.66 0.51 5.02
N ASN A 163 20.96 0.18 4.98
CA ASN A 163 21.49 -1.16 4.72
C ASN A 163 21.12 -1.75 3.35
N LEU A 164 20.95 -0.89 2.34
CA LEU A 164 20.92 -1.31 0.94
C LEU A 164 22.34 -1.52 0.42
N THR A 165 22.57 -2.55 -0.39
CA THR A 165 23.84 -2.77 -1.09
C THR A 165 24.22 -1.55 -1.95
N ILE A 166 23.23 -0.88 -2.54
CA ILE A 166 23.38 0.40 -3.23
C ILE A 166 22.47 1.41 -2.53
N PRO A 167 23.03 2.36 -1.77
CA PRO A 167 22.24 3.40 -1.13
C PRO A 167 21.59 4.31 -2.18
N ILE A 168 20.27 4.51 -2.08
CA ILE A 168 19.58 5.56 -2.83
C ILE A 168 19.90 6.92 -2.20
N GLY A 169 19.93 6.97 -0.86
CA GLY A 169 20.27 8.15 -0.07
C GLY A 169 19.31 9.33 -0.26
N LYS A 170 19.44 10.37 0.58
CA LYS A 170 18.64 11.61 0.47
C LYS A 170 19.09 12.54 -0.67
N GLY A 171 20.05 12.10 -1.49
CA GLY A 171 20.57 12.88 -2.61
C GLY A 171 19.61 12.95 -3.80
N GLU A 172 20.11 13.48 -4.90
CA GLU A 172 19.35 13.71 -6.15
C GLU A 172 18.58 12.48 -6.62
N LYS A 173 19.21 11.28 -6.59
CA LYS A 173 18.55 10.03 -6.99
C LYS A 173 17.28 9.74 -6.19
N GLY A 174 17.32 9.88 -4.86
CA GLY A 174 16.15 9.67 -4.01
C GLY A 174 15.04 10.68 -4.27
N ARG A 175 15.41 11.97 -4.37
CA ARG A 175 14.50 13.06 -4.73
C ARG A 175 13.79 12.79 -6.06
N THR A 176 14.53 12.38 -7.09
CA THR A 176 13.96 12.08 -8.42
C THR A 176 12.93 10.95 -8.38
N LEU A 177 13.20 9.86 -7.66
CA LEU A 177 12.30 8.72 -7.57
C LEU A 177 11.00 9.04 -6.82
N VAL A 178 11.10 9.75 -5.70
CA VAL A 178 9.93 10.20 -4.93
C VAL A 178 9.13 11.22 -5.75
N THR A 179 9.80 12.19 -6.37
CA THR A 179 9.17 13.20 -7.22
C THR A 179 8.41 12.59 -8.38
N HIS A 180 9.00 11.61 -9.06
CA HIS A 180 8.34 10.93 -10.17
C HIS A 180 7.03 10.28 -9.72
N ARG A 181 7.04 9.53 -8.61
CA ARG A 181 5.81 8.90 -8.09
C ARG A 181 4.78 9.93 -7.61
N ALA A 182 5.21 10.99 -6.95
CA ALA A 182 4.31 12.06 -6.50
C ALA A 182 3.61 12.75 -7.68
N ARG A 183 4.33 13.00 -8.79
CA ARG A 183 3.73 13.55 -10.02
C ARG A 183 2.67 12.61 -10.61
N MET A 184 2.94 11.31 -10.69
CA MET A 184 1.94 10.33 -11.15
C MET A 184 0.63 10.38 -10.33
N VAL A 185 0.73 10.64 -9.02
CA VAL A 185 -0.44 10.79 -8.14
C VAL A 185 -1.19 12.09 -8.39
N LEU A 186 -0.46 13.20 -8.57
CA LEU A 186 -1.04 14.54 -8.69
C LEU A 186 -1.52 14.87 -10.12
N GLU A 187 -1.06 14.13 -11.13
CA GLU A 187 -1.51 14.28 -12.51
C GLU A 187 -3.01 13.97 -12.66
N LYS A 188 -3.70 14.84 -13.41
CA LYS A 188 -5.16 14.76 -13.62
C LYS A 188 -5.59 13.61 -14.56
N THR A 189 -4.65 12.98 -15.25
CA THR A 189 -4.93 11.98 -16.29
C THR A 189 -5.15 10.59 -15.67
N PHE A 190 -6.17 9.86 -16.14
CA PHE A 190 -6.44 8.45 -15.84
C PHE A 190 -6.18 7.60 -17.07
#